data_AF-A0A497I6Z6-F1
#
_entry.id   AF-A0A497I6Z6-F1
#
_cell.length_a   1.000
_cell.length_b   1.000
_cell.length_c   1.000
_cell.angle_alpha   90.00
_cell.angle_beta   90.00
_cell.angle_gamma   90.00
#
_symmetry.space_group_name_H-M   'P 1'
#
loop_
_entity.id
_entity.type
_entity.pdbx_description
1 polymer ?
#
loop_
_entity_poly.entity_id
_entity_poly.type
_entity_poly.pdbx_seq_one_letter_code
_entity_poly.pdbx_strand_id
1 'polypeptide(L)'
;MPAKEAKIKGIVIGNKVIVEDSKGANYLYVKGCYGSIIRGRNELSFVEALYLFERGLLEIYDGDRKLDFKEIVKIAQEHDHRFWIKYCGYRDIRSRGYITKTALKFGADFLVYDRGVRPGEGHSKWALFFVGEEEFFDWKRFAAMMRVAHGARKKLLIGVVDEEGDVTYYEISWVKP
;
A
#
# COMPACT_ATOMS: atom_id res chain seq x y z
N MET A 1 -24.80 19.57 11.40
CA MET A 1 -24.13 18.92 10.25
C MET A 1 -22.70 19.43 10.22
N PRO A 2 -21.65 18.60 10.39
CA PRO A 2 -20.30 19.11 10.26
C PRO A 2 -20.04 19.47 8.79
N ALA A 3 -19.38 20.61 8.58
CA ALA A 3 -19.03 21.14 7.27
C ALA A 3 -18.33 20.06 6.42
N LYS A 4 -18.70 19.95 5.13
CA LYS A 4 -17.95 19.17 4.14
C LYS A 4 -16.52 19.74 4.09
N GLU A 5 -15.58 19.11 4.78
CA GLU A 5 -14.16 19.39 4.59
C GLU A 5 -13.82 19.19 3.11
N ALA A 6 -13.14 20.16 2.51
CA ALA A 6 -12.70 20.08 1.13
C ALA A 6 -11.78 18.86 0.98
N LYS A 7 -12.12 17.95 0.06
CA LYS A 7 -11.30 16.76 -0.20
C LYS A 7 -9.96 17.15 -0.80
N ILE A 8 -8.90 16.43 -0.43
CA ILE A 8 -7.54 16.69 -0.89
C ILE A 8 -7.44 16.33 -2.37
N LYS A 9 -6.85 17.21 -3.20
CA LYS A 9 -6.62 16.95 -4.62
C LYS A 9 -5.30 16.21 -4.84
N GLY A 10 -5.34 15.08 -5.54
CA GLY A 10 -4.19 14.34 -6.04
C GLY A 10 -4.19 14.29 -7.57
N ILE A 11 -3.02 14.41 -8.19
CA ILE A 11 -2.84 14.39 -9.65
C ILE A 11 -2.02 13.17 -10.04
N VAL A 12 -2.48 12.40 -11.03
CA VAL A 12 -1.74 11.27 -11.59
C VAL A 12 -0.54 11.80 -12.37
N ILE A 13 0.66 11.34 -12.00
CA ILE A 13 1.91 11.63 -12.71
C ILE A 13 2.72 10.33 -12.81
N GLY A 14 2.77 9.77 -14.02
CA GLY A 14 3.39 8.47 -14.25
C GLY A 14 2.72 7.39 -13.39
N ASN A 15 3.53 6.63 -12.64
CA ASN A 15 3.03 5.53 -11.81
C ASN A 15 2.62 5.92 -10.37
N LYS A 16 2.35 7.21 -10.13
CA LYS A 16 2.07 7.77 -8.79
C LYS A 16 0.95 8.81 -8.83
N VAL A 17 0.40 9.10 -7.66
CA VAL A 17 -0.52 10.22 -7.43
C VAL A 17 0.14 11.25 -6.53
N ILE A 18 0.25 12.48 -7.00
CA ILE A 18 0.95 13.57 -6.32
C ILE A 18 -0.05 14.52 -5.68
N VAL A 19 0.12 14.80 -4.39
CA VAL A 19 -0.60 15.84 -3.66
C VAL A 19 0.34 17.02 -3.47
N GLU A 20 0.07 18.11 -4.19
CA GLU A 20 0.90 19.32 -4.14
C GLU A 20 0.53 20.28 -3.00
N ASP A 21 -0.74 20.30 -2.58
CA ASP A 21 -1.17 21.13 -1.44
C ASP A 21 -0.43 20.70 -0.17
N SER A 22 0.43 21.58 0.35
CA SER A 22 1.29 21.26 1.49
C SER A 22 0.49 20.93 2.75
N LYS A 23 -0.72 21.50 2.93
CA LYS A 23 -1.56 21.20 4.09
C LYS A 23 -2.12 19.78 4.01
N GLY A 24 -2.75 19.42 2.90
CA GLY A 24 -3.27 18.08 2.63
C GLY A 24 -2.16 17.02 2.58
N ALA A 25 -1.04 17.34 1.93
CA ALA A 25 0.15 16.48 1.89
C ALA A 25 0.64 16.13 3.30
N ASN A 26 0.85 17.13 4.15
CA ASN A 26 1.28 16.94 5.53
C ASN A 26 0.21 16.22 6.37
N TYR A 27 -1.07 16.55 6.19
CA TYR A 27 -2.15 15.87 6.89
C TYR A 27 -2.14 14.35 6.65
N LEU A 28 -2.09 13.93 5.38
CA LEU A 28 -2.06 12.52 4.99
C LEU A 28 -0.80 11.81 5.53
N TYR A 29 0.35 12.48 5.47
CA TYR A 29 1.62 11.93 5.92
C TYR A 29 1.69 11.81 7.44
N VAL A 30 1.37 12.88 8.18
CA VAL A 30 1.51 12.96 9.64
C VAL A 30 0.44 12.15 10.36
N LYS A 31 -0.81 12.17 9.90
CA LYS A 31 -1.90 11.43 10.58
C LYS A 31 -1.90 9.95 10.23
N GLY A 32 -1.78 9.62 8.95
CA GLY A 32 -2.00 8.25 8.47
C GLY A 32 -0.75 7.52 7.96
N CYS A 33 0.39 8.21 7.93
CA CYS A 33 1.62 7.70 7.33
C CYS A 33 1.38 7.22 5.88
N TYR A 34 0.64 7.99 5.08
CA TYR A 34 0.43 7.72 3.65
C TYR A 34 1.46 8.45 2.79
N GLY A 35 1.97 7.75 1.79
CA GLY A 35 2.90 8.29 0.81
C GLY A 35 4.27 8.63 1.39
N SER A 36 5.02 9.45 0.64
CA SER A 36 6.33 9.97 1.01
C SER A 36 6.43 11.44 0.63
N ILE A 37 6.92 12.28 1.55
CA ILE A 37 7.16 13.70 1.25
C ILE A 37 8.46 13.82 0.45
N ILE A 38 8.33 14.32 -0.79
CA ILE A 38 9.45 14.61 -1.68
C ILE A 38 9.31 16.04 -2.17
N ARG A 39 10.31 16.89 -1.88
CA ARG A 39 10.34 18.31 -2.29
C ARG A 39 9.05 19.07 -1.93
N GLY A 40 8.49 18.82 -0.75
CA GLY A 40 7.29 19.50 -0.22
C GLY A 40 5.96 18.98 -0.76
N ARG A 41 5.96 17.95 -1.60
CA ARG A 41 4.76 17.28 -2.14
C ARG A 41 4.65 15.88 -1.53
N ASN A 42 3.44 15.36 -1.37
CA ASN A 42 3.26 13.96 -0.98
C ASN A 42 3.09 13.10 -2.22
N GLU A 43 3.98 12.13 -2.40
CA GLU A 43 3.86 11.12 -3.45
C GLU A 43 3.20 9.86 -2.89
N LEU A 44 2.04 9.52 -3.44
CA LEU A 44 1.27 8.32 -3.11
C LEU A 44 1.48 7.26 -4.20
N SER A 45 1.63 6.01 -3.78
CA SER A 45 1.39 4.88 -4.69
C SER A 45 -0.09 4.77 -5.04
N PHE A 46 -0.43 4.13 -6.16
CA PHE A 46 -1.84 3.94 -6.53
C PHE A 46 -2.65 3.17 -5.48
N VAL A 47 -2.04 2.21 -4.79
CA VAL A 47 -2.72 1.45 -3.72
C VAL A 47 -3.08 2.37 -2.53
N GLU A 48 -2.19 3.30 -2.18
CA GLU A 48 -2.46 4.31 -1.14
C GLU A 48 -3.51 5.32 -1.61
N ALA A 49 -3.39 5.78 -2.85
CA ALA A 49 -4.29 6.77 -3.42
C ALA A 49 -5.72 6.24 -3.54
N LEU A 50 -5.90 5.01 -4.06
CA LEU A 50 -7.21 4.39 -4.18
C LEU A 50 -7.86 4.16 -2.80
N TYR A 51 -7.07 3.72 -1.82
CA TYR A 51 -7.56 3.57 -0.45
C TYR A 51 -8.04 4.90 0.14
N LEU A 52 -7.27 5.98 -0.05
CA LEU A 52 -7.66 7.32 0.42
C LEU A 52 -8.88 7.87 -0.33
N PHE A 53 -9.01 7.54 -1.62
CA PHE A 53 -10.15 7.88 -2.45
C PHE A 53 -11.43 7.20 -1.93
N GLU A 54 -11.40 5.90 -1.66
CA GLU A 54 -12.53 5.16 -1.07
C GLU A 54 -12.92 5.69 0.32
N ARG A 55 -11.93 6.07 1.12
CA ARG A 55 -12.16 6.71 2.43
C ARG A 55 -12.74 8.12 2.31
N GLY A 56 -12.89 8.65 1.10
CA GLY A 56 -13.42 9.98 0.84
C GLY A 56 -12.46 11.13 1.20
N LEU A 57 -11.18 10.83 1.44
CA LEU A 57 -10.16 11.81 1.84
C LEU A 57 -9.43 12.43 0.64
N LEU A 58 -9.40 11.73 -0.49
CA LEU A 58 -8.68 12.13 -1.69
C LEU A 58 -9.61 12.14 -2.90
N GLU A 59 -9.44 13.13 -3.77
CA GLU A 59 -9.95 13.12 -5.14
C GLU A 59 -8.77 13.03 -6.10
N ILE A 60 -8.88 12.16 -7.11
CA ILE A 60 -7.79 11.88 -8.05
C ILE A 60 -8.15 12.47 -9.41
N TYR A 61 -7.17 13.13 -10.02
CA TYR A 61 -7.29 13.82 -11.30
C TYR A 61 -6.20 13.37 -12.27
N ASP A 62 -6.52 13.33 -13.55
CA ASP A 62 -5.57 13.26 -14.66
C ASP A 62 -5.58 14.62 -15.38
N GLY A 63 -4.53 15.41 -15.17
CA GLY A 63 -4.54 16.85 -15.44
C GLY A 63 -5.68 17.56 -14.68
N ASP A 64 -6.63 18.13 -15.41
CA ASP A 64 -7.81 18.80 -14.86
C ASP A 64 -9.05 17.89 -14.78
N ARG A 65 -8.99 16.69 -15.35
CA ARG A 65 -10.11 15.77 -15.40
C ARG A 65 -10.16 14.92 -14.14
N LYS A 66 -11.28 15.01 -13.42
CA LYS A 66 -11.53 14.14 -12.26
C LYS A 66 -11.76 12.70 -12.72
N LEU A 67 -11.14 11.76 -12.04
CA LEU A 67 -11.27 10.34 -12.33
C LEU A 67 -12.31 9.68 -11.41
N ASP A 68 -13.05 8.71 -11.95
CA ASP A 68 -13.86 7.80 -11.16
C ASP A 68 -13.08 6.56 -10.69
N PHE A 69 -13.73 5.72 -9.87
CA PHE A 69 -13.13 4.50 -9.34
C PHE A 69 -12.60 3.57 -10.43
N LYS A 70 -13.39 3.30 -11.47
CA LYS A 70 -13.03 2.36 -12.53
C LYS A 70 -11.84 2.86 -13.33
N GLU A 71 -11.79 4.16 -13.58
CA GLU A 71 -10.67 4.80 -14.27
C GLU A 71 -9.38 4.74 -13.46
N ILE A 72 -9.44 5.02 -12.16
CA ILE A 72 -8.27 4.94 -11.27
C ILE A 72 -7.72 3.50 -11.26
N VAL A 73 -8.60 2.50 -11.10
CA VAL A 73 -8.20 1.09 -11.11
C VAL A 73 -7.58 0.70 -12.45
N LYS A 74 -8.17 1.14 -13.56
CA LYS A 74 -7.64 0.85 -14.91
C LYS A 74 -6.22 1.39 -15.08
N ILE A 75 -5.99 2.68 -14.77
CA ILE A 75 -4.67 3.30 -14.86
C ILE A 75 -3.66 2.57 -13.96
N ALA A 76 -4.07 2.23 -12.74
CA ALA A 76 -3.20 1.52 -11.82
C ALA A 76 -2.82 0.11 -12.32
N GLN A 77 -3.75 -0.61 -12.95
CA GLN A 77 -3.51 -1.93 -13.55
C GLN A 77 -2.60 -1.86 -14.79
N GLU A 78 -2.65 -0.78 -15.57
CA GLU A 78 -1.72 -0.55 -16.68
C GLU A 78 -0.26 -0.43 -16.19
N HIS A 79 -0.04 0.07 -14.97
CA HIS A 79 1.28 0.18 -14.34
C HIS A 79 1.71 -1.06 -13.54
N ASP A 80 0.76 -1.82 -12.99
CA ASP A 80 1.02 -3.01 -12.19
C ASP A 80 -0.09 -4.04 -12.40
N HIS A 81 0.20 -5.11 -13.15
CA HIS A 81 -0.77 -6.18 -13.41
C HIS A 81 -1.24 -6.90 -12.13
N ARG A 82 -0.48 -6.81 -11.03
CA ARG A 82 -0.87 -7.36 -9.70
C ARG A 82 -1.51 -6.31 -8.80
N PHE A 83 -1.88 -5.14 -9.35
CA PHE A 83 -2.43 -4.02 -8.59
C PHE A 83 -3.62 -4.43 -7.75
N TRP A 84 -4.58 -5.16 -8.32
CA TRP A 84 -5.82 -5.51 -7.63
C TRP A 84 -5.57 -6.36 -6.39
N ILE A 85 -4.74 -7.41 -6.52
CA ILE A 85 -4.31 -8.27 -5.40
C ILE A 85 -3.65 -7.43 -4.30
N LYS A 86 -2.70 -6.57 -4.68
CA LYS A 86 -2.02 -5.67 -3.72
C LYS A 86 -2.98 -4.69 -3.08
N TYR A 87 -3.98 -4.22 -3.82
CA TYR A 87 -4.96 -3.27 -3.33
C TYR A 87 -5.90 -3.91 -2.30
N CYS A 88 -6.50 -5.07 -2.60
CA CYS A 88 -7.32 -5.83 -1.65
C CYS A 88 -6.56 -6.08 -0.35
N GLY A 89 -5.33 -6.57 -0.48
CA GLY A 89 -4.41 -6.79 0.63
C GLY A 89 -4.07 -5.52 1.42
N TYR A 90 -3.77 -4.42 0.73
CA TYR A 90 -3.46 -3.13 1.35
C TYR A 90 -4.67 -2.56 2.10
N ARG A 91 -5.86 -2.63 1.49
CA ARG A 91 -7.13 -2.19 2.07
C ARG A 91 -7.44 -2.94 3.35
N ASP A 92 -7.34 -4.27 3.34
CA ASP A 92 -7.58 -5.11 4.52
C ASP A 92 -6.58 -4.79 5.64
N ILE A 93 -5.27 -4.79 5.37
CA ILE A 93 -4.30 -4.59 6.44
C ILE A 93 -4.37 -3.17 7.03
N ARG A 94 -4.67 -2.16 6.20
CA ARG A 94 -4.87 -0.78 6.66
C ARG A 94 -6.18 -0.63 7.45
N SER A 95 -7.26 -1.30 7.05
CA SER A 95 -8.52 -1.28 7.80
C SER A 95 -8.37 -1.91 9.19
N ARG A 96 -7.49 -2.92 9.32
CA ARG A 96 -7.07 -3.51 10.60
C ARG A 96 -6.16 -2.61 11.45
N GLY A 97 -5.88 -1.38 11.02
CA GLY A 97 -5.15 -0.37 11.81
C GLY A 97 -3.62 -0.48 11.78
N TYR A 98 -3.05 -1.33 10.91
CA TYR A 98 -1.60 -1.39 10.73
C TYR A 98 -1.12 -0.24 9.84
N ILE A 99 0.13 0.21 10.08
CA ILE A 99 0.80 1.12 9.15
C ILE A 99 1.56 0.30 8.13
N THR A 100 1.20 0.50 6.86
CA THR A 100 1.74 -0.25 5.73
C THR A 100 2.43 0.71 4.76
N LYS A 101 3.71 0.48 4.51
CA LYS A 101 4.55 1.27 3.58
C LYS A 101 5.00 0.41 2.41
N THR A 102 5.03 0.97 1.21
CA THR A 102 5.55 0.28 0.02
C THR A 102 7.00 -0.15 0.21
N ALA A 103 7.31 -1.38 -0.19
CA ALA A 103 8.60 -2.01 0.03
C ALA A 103 9.33 -2.40 -1.26
N LEU A 104 8.95 -1.78 -2.39
CA LEU A 104 9.49 -2.11 -3.71
C LEU A 104 11.02 -2.12 -3.76
N LYS A 105 11.68 -1.20 -3.03
CA LYS A 105 13.15 -1.14 -2.93
C LYS A 105 13.79 -2.35 -2.26
N PHE A 106 13.03 -3.08 -1.44
CA PHE A 106 13.49 -4.27 -0.72
C PHE A 106 13.06 -5.57 -1.40
N GLY A 107 12.25 -5.49 -2.47
CA GLY A 107 11.73 -6.66 -3.17
C GLY A 107 10.51 -7.31 -2.51
N ALA A 108 9.87 -6.63 -1.55
CA ALA A 108 8.57 -7.01 -0.99
C ALA A 108 7.47 -6.05 -1.46
N ASP A 109 6.21 -6.44 -1.33
CA ASP A 109 5.10 -5.54 -1.64
C ASP A 109 5.03 -4.43 -0.60
N PHE A 110 5.03 -4.81 0.69
CA PHE A 110 4.93 -3.86 1.79
C PHE A 110 5.78 -4.20 3.01
N LEU A 111 6.15 -3.16 3.75
CA LEU A 111 6.63 -3.24 5.13
C LEU A 111 5.49 -2.85 6.06
N VAL A 112 5.20 -3.72 7.01
CA VAL A 112 4.09 -3.56 7.95
C VAL A 112 4.67 -3.29 9.33
N TYR A 113 4.25 -2.18 9.92
CA TYR A 113 4.59 -1.80 11.30
C TYR A 113 3.50 -2.30 12.23
N ASP A 114 3.88 -2.69 13.44
CA ASP A 114 2.91 -3.11 14.45
C ASP A 114 1.97 -1.95 14.80
N ARG A 115 0.80 -2.26 15.35
CA ARG A 115 -0.18 -1.22 15.72
C ARG A 115 0.44 -0.26 16.73
N GLY A 116 0.26 1.03 16.49
CA GLY A 116 0.83 2.08 17.33
C GLY A 116 2.31 2.40 17.05
N VAL A 117 3.01 1.63 16.21
CA VAL A 117 4.39 1.92 15.83
C VAL A 117 4.42 2.69 14.51
N ARG A 118 4.99 3.88 14.52
CA ARG A 118 5.12 4.71 13.31
C ARG A 118 6.52 4.56 12.67
N PRO A 119 6.64 4.75 11.35
CA PRO A 119 7.95 4.87 10.70
C PRO A 119 8.79 5.98 11.37
N GLY A 120 9.99 5.64 11.82
CA GLY A 120 10.89 6.54 12.55
C GLY A 120 10.87 6.34 14.07
N GLU A 121 9.76 5.82 14.63
CA GLU A 121 9.64 5.50 16.07
C GLU A 121 10.00 4.04 16.37
N GLY A 122 9.95 3.17 15.37
CA GLY A 122 10.35 1.78 15.48
C GLY A 122 10.59 1.12 14.13
N HIS A 123 10.89 -0.16 14.16
CA HIS A 123 11.10 -0.96 12.95
C HIS A 123 9.79 -1.62 12.50
N SER A 124 9.64 -1.82 11.20
CA SER A 124 8.59 -2.70 10.69
C SER A 124 8.76 -4.11 11.27
N LYS A 125 7.64 -4.81 11.44
CA LYS A 125 7.57 -6.18 11.98
C LYS A 125 7.64 -7.21 10.85
N TRP A 126 6.86 -6.97 9.79
CA TRP A 126 6.74 -7.89 8.68
C TRP A 126 7.22 -7.29 7.36
N ALA A 127 7.79 -8.16 6.53
CA ALA A 127 7.85 -7.98 5.09
C ALA A 127 6.68 -8.78 4.50
N LEU A 128 5.74 -8.08 3.88
CA LEU A 128 4.48 -8.61 3.39
C LEU A 128 4.53 -8.78 1.87
N PHE A 129 4.11 -9.97 1.44
CA PHE A 129 3.87 -10.32 0.05
C PHE A 129 2.40 -10.71 -0.11
N PHE A 130 1.75 -10.23 -1.17
CA PHE A 130 0.45 -10.73 -1.56
C PHE A 130 0.56 -11.72 -2.71
N VAL A 131 -0.26 -12.77 -2.68
CA VAL A 131 -0.43 -13.76 -3.74
C VAL A 131 -1.92 -13.98 -3.95
N GLY A 132 -2.33 -14.24 -5.20
CA GLY A 132 -3.70 -14.70 -5.45
C GLY A 132 -3.87 -16.16 -5.00
N GLU A 133 -5.08 -16.55 -4.60
CA GLU A 133 -5.40 -17.94 -4.24
C GLU A 133 -5.09 -18.92 -5.39
N GLU A 134 -5.40 -18.52 -6.62
CA GLU A 134 -5.12 -19.29 -7.84
C GLU A 134 -3.70 -19.05 -8.39
N GLU A 135 -2.91 -18.16 -7.76
CA GLU A 135 -1.57 -17.81 -8.23
C GLU A 135 -0.56 -18.89 -7.84
N PHE A 136 -0.20 -19.75 -8.81
CA PHE A 136 0.89 -20.68 -8.62
C PHE A 136 2.24 -19.97 -8.50
N PHE A 137 3.01 -20.33 -7.47
CA PHE A 137 4.42 -19.98 -7.37
C PHE A 137 5.25 -21.19 -6.93
N ASP A 138 6.48 -21.28 -7.44
CA ASP A 138 7.39 -22.38 -7.14
C ASP A 138 8.17 -22.15 -5.83
N TRP A 139 8.89 -23.18 -5.40
CA TRP A 139 9.75 -23.09 -4.22
C TRP A 139 10.89 -22.08 -4.35
N LYS A 140 11.29 -21.71 -5.57
CA LYS A 140 12.31 -20.68 -5.80
C LYS A 140 11.76 -19.30 -5.45
N ARG A 141 10.55 -18.97 -5.90
CA ARG A 141 9.86 -17.73 -5.56
C ARG A 141 9.59 -17.65 -4.06
N PHE A 142 9.16 -18.75 -3.45
CA PHE A 142 9.02 -18.83 -2.00
C PHE A 142 10.33 -18.55 -1.26
N ALA A 143 11.42 -19.23 -1.63
CA ALA A 143 12.74 -19.02 -1.03
C ALA A 143 13.26 -17.58 -1.24
N ALA A 144 12.92 -16.94 -2.36
CA ALA A 144 13.24 -15.55 -2.62
C ALA A 144 12.50 -14.60 -1.67
N MET A 145 11.20 -14.81 -1.42
CA MET A 145 10.43 -14.04 -0.42
C MET A 145 11.05 -14.18 0.98
N MET A 146 11.40 -15.41 1.37
CA MET A 146 12.09 -15.69 2.63
C MET A 146 13.43 -14.97 2.72
N ARG A 147 14.24 -15.00 1.66
CA ARG A 147 15.53 -14.29 1.61
C ARG A 147 15.36 -12.78 1.77
N VAL A 148 14.36 -12.19 1.11
CA VAL A 148 14.04 -10.76 1.23
C VAL A 148 13.67 -10.41 2.67
N ALA A 149 12.73 -11.14 3.27
CA ALA A 149 12.30 -10.90 4.65
C ALA A 149 13.47 -11.04 5.63
N HIS A 150 14.28 -12.10 5.48
CA HIS A 150 15.45 -12.36 6.31
C HIS A 150 16.51 -11.26 6.17
N GLY A 151 16.84 -10.86 4.93
CA GLY A 151 17.79 -9.78 4.66
C GLY A 151 17.36 -8.44 5.25
N ALA A 152 16.05 -8.15 5.24
CA ALA A 152 15.48 -6.98 5.88
C ALA A 152 15.37 -7.10 7.41
N ARG A 153 15.73 -8.25 8.01
CA ARG A 153 15.50 -8.60 9.42
C ARG A 153 14.03 -8.40 9.82
N LYS A 154 13.13 -8.96 9.02
CA LYS A 154 11.68 -8.94 9.21
C LYS A 154 11.14 -10.34 9.16
N LYS A 155 9.98 -10.54 9.80
CA LYS A 155 9.21 -11.77 9.63
C LYS A 155 8.56 -11.78 8.25
N LEU A 156 8.55 -12.94 7.58
CA LEU A 156 7.81 -13.08 6.33
C LEU A 156 6.32 -13.21 6.68
N LEU A 157 5.50 -12.37 6.05
CA LEU A 157 4.05 -12.48 6.07
C LEU A 157 3.58 -12.65 4.63
N ILE A 158 2.77 -13.68 4.36
CA ILE A 158 2.12 -13.87 3.06
C ILE A 158 0.63 -13.63 3.26
N GLY A 159 0.07 -12.69 2.50
CA GLY A 159 -1.38 -12.52 2.37
C GLY A 159 -1.88 -13.23 1.11
N VAL A 160 -2.73 -14.22 1.27
CA VAL A 160 -3.42 -14.89 0.18
C VAL A 160 -4.74 -14.16 -0.05
N VAL A 161 -4.97 -13.69 -1.28
CA VAL A 161 -6.16 -12.95 -1.68
C VAL A 161 -7.02 -13.86 -2.57
N ASP A 162 -8.26 -14.10 -2.19
CA ASP A 162 -9.21 -14.88 -2.98
C ASP A 162 -9.90 -14.04 -4.08
N GLU A 163 -10.78 -14.67 -4.86
CA GLU A 163 -11.53 -14.00 -5.93
C GLU A 163 -12.48 -12.91 -5.43
N GLU A 164 -12.97 -13.03 -4.19
CA GLU A 164 -13.87 -12.05 -3.55
C GLU A 164 -13.09 -10.86 -2.98
N GLY A 165 -11.75 -10.97 -2.89
CA GLY A 165 -10.86 -9.95 -2.37
C GLY A 165 -10.68 -10.01 -0.85
N ASP A 166 -11.08 -11.11 -0.22
CA ASP A 166 -10.81 -11.43 1.17
C ASP A 166 -9.38 -11.93 1.32
N VAL A 167 -8.81 -11.75 2.52
CA VAL A 167 -7.37 -11.89 2.74
C VAL A 167 -7.07 -12.77 3.95
N THR A 168 -6.34 -13.85 3.70
CA THR A 168 -5.82 -14.75 4.74
C THR A 168 -4.31 -14.59 4.89
N TYR A 169 -3.83 -14.44 6.13
CA TYR A 169 -2.41 -14.17 6.41
C TYR A 169 -1.70 -15.37 7.04
N TYR A 170 -0.52 -15.69 6.51
CA TYR A 170 0.39 -16.71 7.02
C TYR A 170 1.72 -16.09 7.42
N GLU A 171 2.05 -16.13 8.72
CA GLU A 171 3.39 -15.79 9.20
C GLU A 171 4.30 -17.01 9.05
N ILE A 172 5.48 -16.79 8.47
CA ILE A 172 6.40 -17.87 8.13
C ILE A 172 7.69 -17.69 8.92
N SER A 173 8.05 -18.74 9.66
CA SER A 173 9.27 -18.81 10.45
C SER A 173 10.11 -20.01 10.04
N TRP A 174 11.42 -19.79 9.92
CA TRP A 174 12.35 -20.89 9.74
C TRP A 174 12.59 -21.59 11.08
N VAL A 175 12.43 -22.91 11.11
CA VAL A 175 12.64 -23.74 12.30
C VAL A 175 13.89 -24.58 12.09
N LYS A 176 14.82 -24.53 13.04
CA LYS A 176 15.86 -25.56 13.16
C LYS A 176 15.24 -26.73 13.92
N PRO A 177 15.07 -27.91 13.30
CA PRO A 177 14.56 -29.11 13.97
C PRO A 177 15.46 -29.52 15.15
#